data_AF-A0A397WA19-F1
#
_entry.id   AF-A0A397WA19-F1
#
_cell.length_a   1.000
_cell.length_b   1.000
_cell.length_c   1.000
_cell.angle_alpha   90.00
_cell.angle_beta   90.00
_cell.angle_gamma   90.00
#
_symmetry.space_group_name_H-M   'P 1'
#
loop_
_entity.id
_entity.type
_entity.pdbx_description
1 polymer ?
#
loop_
_entity_poly.entity_id
_entity_poly.type
_entity_poly.pdbx_seq_one_letter_code
_entity_poly.pdbx_strand_id
1 'polypeptide(L)'
;MIHKNSITMGLLQEMLEYSNYILKNYINSAVKNIKNLNITDEILETLHVNYKDCDLTFTHLDEIYTIFCSFSLIRDVKSYYDDLQIRRNDINTVTLEESDSQDYWSIHTATIAIMKSSYYLIRSQIFKNIFQKILKMDEQELVLEIVIKEIIPKTIEQYNLVCKSYETWEDLDFSDANELWQGIDQNQIHDEIKFIASNIMKANEKQRLTNAVNHLSDVSSWIERLNKLRDVIKILEIPCNSTHWVMKYLNHLENKKLKLGQLHKIFEDLNNHCVKKLKLTDDCWSIIKKIASAKDFVVF
;
A
#
# COMPACT_ATOMS: atom_id res chain seq x y z
N MET A 1 12.97 8.53 -39.98
CA MET A 1 12.00 7.84 -39.11
C MET A 1 12.66 7.40 -37.82
N ILE A 2 13.37 6.28 -37.80
CA ILE A 2 13.88 5.70 -36.55
C ILE A 2 14.90 6.62 -35.83
N HIS A 3 15.89 7.17 -36.54
CA HIS A 3 16.90 8.07 -35.94
C HIS A 3 16.37 9.40 -35.39
N LYS A 4 15.11 9.76 -35.66
CA LYS A 4 14.48 11.00 -35.20
C LYS A 4 13.25 10.74 -34.34
N ASN A 5 13.01 9.50 -33.89
CA ASN A 5 11.80 9.12 -33.18
C ASN A 5 10.49 9.49 -33.93
N SER A 6 10.56 9.71 -35.25
CA SER A 6 9.39 10.03 -36.07
C SER A 6 8.67 8.78 -36.60
N ILE A 7 8.94 7.63 -35.98
CA ILE A 7 8.18 6.40 -36.19
C ILE A 7 6.89 6.47 -35.35
N THR A 8 5.77 6.08 -35.95
CA THR A 8 4.49 5.97 -35.24
C THR A 8 4.50 4.81 -34.27
N MET A 9 3.83 4.93 -33.12
CA MET A 9 3.79 3.87 -32.10
C MET A 9 3.22 2.55 -32.65
N GLY A 10 2.26 2.58 -33.58
CA GLY A 10 1.70 1.37 -34.19
C GLY A 10 2.74 0.59 -35.01
N LEU A 11 3.46 1.29 -35.89
CA LEU A 11 4.59 0.70 -36.62
C LEU A 11 5.71 0.25 -35.69
N LEU A 12 5.96 1.00 -34.61
CA LEU A 12 6.95 0.61 -33.62
C LEU A 12 6.53 -0.70 -32.93
N GLN A 13 5.29 -0.81 -32.48
CA GLN A 13 4.73 -2.02 -31.88
C GLN A 13 4.92 -3.25 -32.79
N GLU A 14 4.54 -3.15 -34.06
CA GLU A 14 4.73 -4.23 -35.05
C GLU A 14 6.22 -4.59 -35.23
N MET A 15 7.10 -3.59 -35.26
CA MET A 15 8.54 -3.83 -35.36
C MET A 15 9.09 -4.58 -34.15
N LEU A 16 8.63 -4.23 -32.94
CA LEU A 16 9.12 -4.83 -31.69
C LEU A 16 8.68 -6.30 -31.50
N GLU A 17 7.86 -6.86 -32.39
CA GLU A 17 7.57 -8.30 -32.44
C GLU A 17 8.74 -9.14 -32.97
N TYR A 18 9.66 -8.51 -33.71
CA TYR A 18 10.81 -9.18 -34.31
C TYR A 18 12.06 -9.03 -33.42
N SER A 19 12.97 -10.00 -33.49
CA SER A 19 14.23 -9.92 -32.73
C SER A 19 15.13 -8.79 -33.26
N ASN A 20 15.88 -8.15 -32.36
CA ASN A 20 16.84 -7.09 -32.71
C ASN A 20 17.81 -7.51 -33.82
N TYR A 21 18.21 -8.78 -33.84
CA TYR A 21 19.06 -9.34 -34.91
C TYR A 21 18.40 -9.24 -36.29
N ILE A 22 17.12 -9.61 -36.41
CA ILE A 22 16.36 -9.56 -37.66
C ILE A 22 16.15 -8.11 -38.08
N LEU A 23 15.68 -7.26 -37.16
CA LEU A 23 15.43 -5.84 -37.42
C LEU A 23 16.69 -5.12 -37.90
N LYS A 24 17.80 -5.31 -37.18
CA LYS A 24 19.09 -4.72 -37.50
C LYS A 24 19.57 -5.15 -38.89
N ASN A 25 19.52 -6.44 -39.20
CA ASN A 25 19.95 -6.93 -40.51
C ASN A 25 19.05 -6.42 -41.64
N TYR A 26 17.73 -6.46 -41.45
CA TYR A 26 16.76 -6.02 -42.43
C TYR A 26 16.91 -4.52 -42.73
N ILE A 27 16.90 -3.67 -41.70
CA ILE A 27 16.99 -2.21 -41.89
C ILE A 27 18.35 -1.82 -42.45
N ASN A 28 19.45 -2.39 -41.92
CA ASN A 28 20.79 -2.10 -42.43
C ASN A 28 21.01 -2.60 -43.86
N SER A 29 20.31 -3.66 -44.29
CA SER A 29 20.33 -4.09 -45.69
C SER A 29 19.64 -3.10 -46.62
N ALA A 30 18.57 -2.43 -46.16
CA ALA A 30 17.82 -1.45 -46.93
C ALA A 30 18.53 -0.08 -47.04
N VAL A 31 19.29 0.32 -46.01
CA VAL A 31 20.02 1.60 -45.97
C VAL A 31 21.50 1.50 -46.35
N LYS A 32 21.94 0.37 -46.92
CA LYS A 32 23.35 0.05 -47.22
C LYS A 32 24.12 1.11 -48.04
N ASN A 33 23.40 1.96 -48.78
CA ASN A 33 23.96 3.02 -49.63
C ASN A 33 23.84 4.43 -49.02
N ILE A 34 23.26 4.58 -47.83
CA ILE A 34 23.06 5.88 -47.16
C ILE A 34 24.09 6.03 -46.04
N LYS A 35 25.00 7.00 -46.19
CA LYS A 35 26.02 7.28 -45.16
C LYS A 35 25.35 7.72 -43.85
N ASN A 36 25.87 7.22 -42.72
CA ASN A 36 25.49 7.59 -41.35
C ASN A 36 24.08 7.17 -40.88
N LEU A 37 23.50 6.12 -41.47
CA LEU A 37 22.14 5.64 -41.15
C LEU A 37 22.09 4.18 -40.66
N ASN A 38 23.20 3.71 -40.07
CA ASN A 38 23.27 2.36 -39.50
C ASN A 38 22.49 2.28 -38.19
N ILE A 39 21.48 1.41 -38.16
CA ILE A 39 20.78 1.01 -36.94
C ILE A 39 21.71 0.12 -36.11
N THR A 40 21.93 0.54 -34.86
CA THR A 40 22.68 -0.21 -33.85
C THR A 40 21.73 -0.91 -32.88
N ASP A 41 22.26 -1.86 -32.10
CA ASP A 41 21.48 -2.50 -31.04
C ASP A 41 21.02 -1.48 -29.98
N GLU A 42 21.87 -0.50 -29.66
CA GLU A 42 21.56 0.61 -28.76
C GLU A 42 20.34 1.44 -29.20
N ILE A 43 20.19 1.70 -30.50
CA ILE A 43 19.02 2.42 -31.04
C ILE A 43 17.75 1.58 -30.87
N LEU A 44 17.81 0.28 -31.16
CA LEU A 44 16.68 -0.63 -31.01
C LEU A 44 16.29 -0.80 -29.54
N GLU A 45 17.27 -0.91 -28.63
CA GLU A 45 17.05 -0.95 -27.20
C GLU A 45 16.39 0.34 -26.68
N THR A 46 16.86 1.51 -27.14
CA THR A 46 16.26 2.81 -26.80
C THR A 46 14.81 2.89 -27.25
N LEU A 47 14.51 2.43 -28.47
CA LEU A 47 13.14 2.36 -28.97
C LEU A 47 12.25 1.45 -28.13
N HIS A 48 12.75 0.27 -27.73
CA HIS A 48 12.03 -0.65 -26.84
C HIS A 48 11.74 0.00 -25.48
N VAL A 49 12.70 0.73 -24.91
CA VAL A 49 12.52 1.42 -23.62
C VAL A 49 11.48 2.51 -23.76
N ASN A 50 11.60 3.41 -24.74
CA ASN A 50 10.66 4.51 -24.90
C ASN A 50 9.23 4.04 -25.18
N TYR A 51 9.06 2.98 -25.99
CA TYR A 51 7.74 2.37 -26.21
C TYR A 51 7.13 1.86 -24.90
N LYS A 52 7.92 1.13 -24.10
CA LYS A 52 7.48 0.63 -22.79
C LYS A 52 7.18 1.76 -21.81
N ASP A 53 7.99 2.82 -21.80
CA ASP A 53 7.79 3.96 -20.91
C ASP A 53 6.47 4.69 -21.21
N CYS A 54 6.10 4.80 -22.50
CA CYS A 54 4.81 5.34 -22.91
C CYS A 54 3.64 4.46 -22.42
N ASP A 55 3.72 3.15 -22.64
CA ASP A 55 2.68 2.19 -22.19
C ASP A 55 2.54 2.16 -20.65
N LEU A 56 3.67 2.24 -19.94
CA LEU A 56 3.69 2.37 -18.49
C LEU A 56 3.05 3.68 -18.03
N THR A 57 3.28 4.79 -18.74
CA THR A 57 2.67 6.09 -18.43
C THR A 57 1.14 6.01 -18.47
N PHE A 58 0.58 5.39 -19.51
CA PHE A 58 -0.86 5.14 -19.61
C PHE A 58 -1.38 4.30 -18.44
N THR A 59 -0.66 3.23 -18.09
CA THR A 59 -1.03 2.35 -16.97
C THR A 59 -1.01 3.10 -15.64
N HIS A 60 0.02 3.89 -15.39
CA HIS A 60 0.15 4.67 -14.16
C HIS A 60 -0.97 5.71 -14.02
N LEU A 61 -1.30 6.43 -15.10
CA LEU A 61 -2.38 7.41 -15.10
C LEU A 61 -3.74 6.77 -14.80
N ASP A 62 -4.03 5.64 -15.45
CA ASP A 62 -5.29 4.90 -15.25
C ASP A 62 -5.46 4.44 -13.79
N GLU A 63 -4.40 3.89 -13.19
CA GLU A 63 -4.41 3.47 -11.79
C GLU A 63 -4.62 4.65 -10.83
N ILE A 64 -4.00 5.81 -11.07
CA ILE A 64 -4.17 6.98 -10.22
C ILE A 64 -5.61 7.49 -10.27
N TYR A 65 -6.14 7.61 -11.48
CA TYR A 65 -7.49 8.13 -11.66
C TYR A 65 -8.53 7.18 -11.07
N THR A 66 -8.25 5.88 -11.09
CA THR A 66 -9.14 4.88 -10.50
C THR A 66 -9.01 4.79 -8.98
N ILE A 67 -7.79 4.80 -8.43
CA ILE A 67 -7.50 4.52 -7.01
C ILE A 67 -7.68 5.76 -6.13
N PHE A 68 -7.13 6.89 -6.55
CA PHE A 68 -7.10 8.11 -5.73
C PHE A 68 -8.20 9.11 -6.10
N CYS A 69 -8.77 8.99 -7.30
CA CYS A 69 -9.59 10.03 -7.90
C CYS A 69 -11.00 9.53 -8.25
N SER A 70 -11.74 8.99 -7.28
CA SER A 70 -13.07 8.43 -7.57
C SER A 70 -14.01 9.49 -8.18
N PHE A 71 -14.82 9.08 -9.16
CA PHE A 71 -15.83 9.92 -9.82
C PHE A 71 -16.86 10.54 -8.85
N SER A 72 -17.07 9.91 -7.69
CA SER A 72 -17.96 10.42 -6.64
C SER A 72 -17.34 11.54 -5.80
N LEU A 73 -16.01 11.69 -5.82
CA LEU A 73 -15.27 12.62 -4.96
C LEU A 73 -14.68 13.79 -5.75
N ILE A 74 -14.28 13.59 -7.01
CA ILE A 74 -13.60 14.60 -7.82
C ILE A 74 -14.46 14.97 -9.02
N ARG A 75 -14.80 16.25 -9.13
CA ARG A 75 -15.78 16.74 -10.13
C ARG A 75 -15.35 16.50 -11.58
N ASP A 76 -14.08 16.76 -11.88
CA ASP A 76 -13.54 16.82 -13.24
C ASP A 76 -12.73 15.57 -13.62
N VAL A 77 -12.64 14.55 -12.77
CA VAL A 77 -11.85 13.34 -13.10
C VAL A 77 -12.34 12.65 -14.38
N LYS A 78 -13.63 12.79 -14.70
CA LYS A 78 -14.18 12.23 -15.94
C LYS A 78 -13.56 12.81 -17.19
N SER A 79 -13.30 14.11 -17.25
CA SER A 79 -12.65 14.68 -18.44
C SER A 79 -11.23 14.16 -18.61
N TYR A 80 -10.51 13.92 -17.50
CA TYR A 80 -9.18 13.32 -17.55
C TYR A 80 -9.22 11.86 -17.99
N TYR A 81 -10.16 11.07 -17.47
CA TYR A 81 -10.32 9.68 -17.88
C TYR A 81 -10.69 9.57 -19.36
N ASP A 82 -11.66 10.37 -19.82
CA ASP A 82 -12.11 10.37 -21.21
C ASP A 82 -10.98 10.80 -22.17
N ASP A 83 -10.21 11.84 -21.83
CA ASP A 83 -9.02 12.28 -22.61
C ASP A 83 -7.94 11.18 -22.68
N LEU A 84 -7.67 10.49 -21.55
CA LEU A 84 -6.72 9.38 -21.50
C LEU A 84 -7.13 8.23 -22.42
N GLN A 85 -8.42 7.88 -22.45
CA GLN A 85 -8.92 6.81 -23.32
C GLN A 85 -8.85 7.20 -24.80
N ILE A 86 -9.16 8.45 -25.15
CA ILE A 86 -9.01 8.96 -26.52
C ILE A 86 -7.55 8.82 -26.96
N ARG A 87 -6.61 9.33 -26.15
CA ARG A 87 -5.16 9.23 -26.43
C ARG A 87 -4.69 7.79 -26.57
N ARG A 88 -5.18 6.89 -25.71
CA ARG A 88 -4.85 5.45 -25.76
C ARG A 88 -5.35 4.80 -27.05
N ASN A 89 -6.53 5.16 -27.53
CA ASN A 89 -7.07 4.64 -28.78
C ASN A 89 -6.32 5.17 -30.01
N ASP A 90 -5.88 6.43 -29.95
CA ASP A 90 -5.20 7.10 -31.07
C ASP A 90 -3.68 6.88 -31.07
N ILE A 91 -3.12 6.23 -30.04
CA ILE A 91 -1.67 6.10 -29.82
C ILE A 91 -0.93 5.56 -31.05
N ASN A 92 -1.54 4.63 -31.79
CA ASN A 92 -0.95 4.00 -32.97
C ASN A 92 -0.62 5.00 -34.09
N THR A 93 -1.31 6.14 -34.12
CA THR A 93 -1.11 7.21 -35.10
C THR A 93 -0.07 8.26 -34.65
N VAL A 94 0.24 8.29 -33.36
CA VAL A 94 1.15 9.24 -32.73
C VAL A 94 2.59 8.79 -32.93
N THR A 95 3.49 9.72 -33.23
CA THR A 95 4.92 9.43 -33.31
C THR A 95 5.55 9.31 -31.93
N LEU A 96 6.65 8.55 -31.83
CA LEU A 96 7.38 8.42 -30.57
C LEU A 96 7.84 9.79 -30.04
N GLU A 97 8.31 10.68 -30.92
CA GLU A 97 8.67 12.07 -30.59
C GLU A 97 7.49 12.87 -29.99
N GLU A 98 6.30 12.76 -30.58
CA GLU A 98 5.10 13.42 -30.05
C GLU A 98 4.72 12.83 -28.69
N SER A 99 4.79 11.51 -28.52
CA SER A 99 4.44 10.83 -27.26
C SER A 99 5.36 11.19 -26.09
N ASP A 100 6.58 11.63 -26.37
CA ASP A 100 7.54 12.14 -25.38
C ASP A 100 7.30 13.61 -25.01
N SER A 101 6.42 14.32 -25.74
CA SER A 101 6.20 15.75 -25.55
C SER A 101 5.22 16.05 -24.40
N GLN A 102 5.46 17.17 -23.72
CA GLN A 102 4.54 17.68 -22.71
C GLN A 102 3.18 18.03 -23.32
N ASP A 103 3.16 18.56 -24.55
CA ASP A 103 1.95 18.97 -25.25
C ASP A 103 1.03 17.77 -25.54
N TYR A 104 1.60 16.61 -25.85
CA TYR A 104 0.83 15.37 -25.99
C TYR A 104 0.19 14.92 -24.69
N TRP A 105 0.82 15.13 -23.53
CA TRP A 105 0.21 14.74 -22.25
C TRP A 105 -0.69 15.83 -21.67
N SER A 106 -0.51 17.08 -22.06
CA SER A 106 -1.38 18.22 -21.75
C SER A 106 -1.82 18.25 -20.27
N ILE A 107 -3.10 18.03 -20.00
CA ILE A 107 -3.68 18.04 -18.65
C ILE A 107 -3.05 16.99 -17.72
N HIS A 108 -2.50 15.89 -18.26
CA HIS A 108 -1.88 14.81 -17.50
C HIS A 108 -0.44 15.11 -17.05
N THR A 109 0.22 16.14 -17.57
CA THR A 109 1.64 16.40 -17.30
C THR A 109 1.95 16.50 -15.81
N ALA A 110 1.12 17.24 -15.06
CA ALA A 110 1.34 17.41 -13.62
C ALA A 110 1.29 16.07 -12.88
N THR A 111 0.33 15.20 -13.25
CA THR A 111 0.22 13.85 -12.71
C THR A 111 1.48 13.04 -13.05
N ILE A 112 1.90 13.02 -14.31
CA ILE A 112 3.11 12.27 -14.73
C ILE A 112 4.34 12.73 -13.95
N ALA A 113 4.52 14.05 -13.78
CA ALA A 113 5.68 14.63 -13.11
C ALA A 113 5.79 14.18 -11.64
N ILE A 114 4.68 14.22 -10.89
CA ILE A 114 4.65 13.76 -9.49
C ILE A 114 4.88 12.25 -9.39
N MET A 115 4.38 11.50 -10.35
CA MET A 115 4.33 10.05 -10.27
C MET A 115 5.62 9.37 -10.66
N LYS A 116 6.45 10.02 -11.49
CA LYS A 116 7.79 9.53 -11.82
C LYS A 116 8.61 9.13 -10.60
N SER A 117 8.46 9.82 -9.47
CA SER A 117 9.20 9.54 -8.23
C SER A 117 8.38 8.84 -7.14
N SER A 118 7.05 8.71 -7.30
CA SER A 118 6.15 8.28 -6.22
C SER A 118 5.18 7.16 -6.61
N TYR A 119 5.21 6.66 -7.84
CA TYR A 119 4.29 5.63 -8.32
C TYR A 119 4.29 4.33 -7.51
N TYR A 120 5.44 3.93 -6.97
CA TYR A 120 5.51 2.76 -6.10
C TYR A 120 4.58 2.86 -4.87
N LEU A 121 4.27 4.07 -4.39
CA LEU A 121 3.41 4.31 -3.24
C LEU A 121 1.93 4.03 -3.51
N ILE A 122 1.50 3.97 -4.77
CA ILE A 122 0.11 3.62 -5.14
C ILE A 122 -0.27 2.23 -4.59
N ARG A 123 0.72 1.35 -4.46
CA ARG A 123 0.52 -0.01 -3.95
C ARG A 123 0.46 -0.09 -2.43
N SER A 124 0.88 0.95 -1.71
CA SER A 124 0.83 0.98 -0.25
C SER A 124 -0.56 1.36 0.25
N GLN A 125 -1.16 0.48 1.04
CA GLN A 125 -2.40 0.74 1.74
C GLN A 125 -2.22 1.79 2.85
N ILE A 126 -1.04 1.85 3.49
CA ILE A 126 -0.72 2.90 4.46
C ILE A 126 -0.77 4.27 3.78
N PHE A 127 -0.16 4.40 2.60
CA PHE A 127 -0.22 5.64 1.83
C PHE A 127 -1.67 6.03 1.48
N LYS A 128 -2.50 5.06 1.07
CA LYS A 128 -3.94 5.29 0.81
C LYS A 128 -4.70 5.74 2.06
N ASN A 129 -4.40 5.16 3.22
CA ASN A 129 -5.04 5.52 4.48
C ASN A 129 -4.69 6.97 4.88
N ILE A 130 -3.43 7.38 4.71
CA ILE A 130 -3.00 8.78 4.92
C ILE A 130 -3.71 9.72 3.95
N PHE A 131 -3.75 9.35 2.65
CA PHE A 131 -4.43 10.14 1.63
C PHE A 131 -5.91 10.36 1.98
N GLN A 132 -6.63 9.29 2.33
CA GLN A 132 -8.04 9.38 2.72
C GLN A 132 -8.26 10.23 3.97
N LYS A 133 -7.34 10.18 4.95
CA LYS A 133 -7.40 11.03 6.14
C LYS A 133 -7.23 12.50 5.80
N ILE A 134 -6.28 12.83 4.91
CA ILE A 134 -6.09 14.21 4.44
C ILE A 134 -7.31 14.69 3.66
N LEU A 135 -7.86 13.88 2.75
CA LEU A 135 -9.06 14.22 2.00
C LEU A 135 -10.26 14.52 2.90
N LYS A 136 -10.49 13.74 3.96
CA LYS A 136 -11.60 13.96 4.90
C LYS A 136 -11.48 15.26 5.70
N MET A 137 -10.27 15.81 5.81
CA MET A 137 -10.03 17.11 6.47
C MET A 137 -10.26 18.28 5.53
N ASP A 138 -10.39 18.02 4.22
CA ASP A 138 -10.64 19.05 3.22
C ASP A 138 -12.15 19.16 2.98
N GLU A 139 -12.70 20.34 3.28
CA GLU A 139 -14.14 20.62 3.13
C GLU A 139 -14.45 21.22 1.74
N GLN A 140 -13.45 21.41 0.89
CA GLN A 140 -13.61 22.04 -0.41
C GLN A 140 -14.08 21.06 -1.49
N GLU A 141 -14.71 21.61 -2.53
CA GLU A 141 -15.03 20.85 -3.73
C GLU A 141 -13.74 20.46 -4.46
N LEU A 142 -13.44 19.16 -4.52
CA LEU A 142 -12.17 18.66 -5.04
C LEU A 142 -12.19 18.61 -6.58
N VAL A 143 -11.23 19.31 -7.18
CA VAL A 143 -10.83 19.14 -8.58
C VAL A 143 -9.50 18.41 -8.66
N LEU A 144 -9.28 17.70 -9.77
CA LEU A 144 -8.12 16.82 -9.93
C LEU A 144 -6.80 17.58 -9.81
N GLU A 145 -6.74 18.80 -10.33
CA GLU A 145 -5.54 19.63 -10.22
C GLU A 145 -5.11 19.88 -8.76
N ILE A 146 -6.06 20.15 -7.86
CA ILE A 146 -5.79 20.32 -6.42
C ILE A 146 -5.32 19.00 -5.81
N VAL A 147 -5.99 17.90 -6.13
CA VAL A 147 -5.61 16.58 -5.61
C VAL A 147 -4.18 16.22 -6.02
N ILE A 148 -3.83 16.44 -7.28
CA ILE A 148 -2.50 16.16 -7.80
C ILE A 148 -1.47 17.13 -7.24
N LYS A 149 -1.70 18.46 -7.30
CA LYS A 149 -0.66 19.45 -6.98
C LYS A 149 -0.52 19.76 -5.49
N GLU A 150 -1.53 19.48 -4.68
CA GLU A 150 -1.54 19.82 -3.26
C GLU A 150 -1.68 18.58 -2.37
N ILE A 151 -2.73 17.78 -2.60
CA ILE A 151 -3.06 16.65 -1.71
C ILE A 151 -2.04 15.52 -1.81
N ILE A 152 -1.65 15.08 -3.01
CA ILE A 152 -0.65 14.01 -3.16
C ILE A 152 0.71 14.43 -2.57
N PRO A 153 1.28 15.61 -2.88
CA PRO A 153 2.52 16.08 -2.26
C PRO A 153 2.45 16.13 -0.74
N LYS A 154 1.34 16.65 -0.18
CA LYS A 154 1.11 16.65 1.27
C LYS A 154 1.03 15.23 1.84
N THR A 155 0.40 14.30 1.10
CA THR A 155 0.34 12.88 1.47
C THR A 155 1.74 12.26 1.50
N ILE A 156 2.58 12.54 0.51
CA ILE A 156 3.97 12.07 0.46
C ILE A 156 4.77 12.62 1.64
N GLU A 157 4.62 13.90 1.97
CA GLU A 157 5.27 14.49 3.14
C GLU A 157 4.86 13.79 4.44
N GLN A 158 3.55 13.62 4.66
CA GLN A 158 3.04 12.91 5.84
C GLN A 158 3.46 11.44 5.88
N TYR A 159 3.48 10.76 4.74
CA TYR A 159 3.96 9.39 4.62
C TYR A 159 5.44 9.29 5.03
N ASN A 160 6.29 10.22 4.59
CA ASN A 160 7.70 10.24 4.99
C ASN A 160 7.87 10.47 6.50
N LEU A 161 7.03 11.31 7.12
CA LEU A 161 7.02 11.49 8.57
C LEU A 161 6.60 10.21 9.30
N VAL A 162 5.61 9.50 8.77
CA VAL A 162 5.20 8.18 9.27
C VAL A 162 6.37 7.20 9.19
N CYS A 163 7.01 7.02 8.02
CA CYS A 163 8.17 6.14 7.87
C CYS A 163 9.27 6.44 8.91
N LYS A 164 9.56 7.73 9.13
CA LYS A 164 10.53 8.16 10.13
C LYS A 164 10.10 7.80 11.56
N SER A 165 8.83 7.98 11.91
CA SER A 165 8.33 7.61 13.24
C SER A 165 8.40 6.10 13.52
N TYR A 166 8.34 5.26 12.48
CA TYR A 166 8.47 3.81 12.58
C TYR A 166 9.92 3.35 12.83
N GLU A 167 10.92 4.23 12.74
CA GLU A 167 12.27 3.96 13.25
C GLU A 167 12.27 3.79 14.77
N THR A 168 11.38 4.49 15.47
CA THR A 168 11.13 4.37 16.92
C THR A 168 9.73 3.79 17.17
N TRP A 169 9.37 2.74 16.43
CA TRP A 169 8.02 2.18 16.43
C TRP A 169 7.49 1.78 17.81
N GLU A 170 8.38 1.42 18.75
CA GLU A 170 7.99 0.99 20.10
C GLU A 170 7.24 2.08 20.86
N ASP A 171 7.51 3.35 20.56
CA ASP A 171 6.92 4.53 21.20
C ASP A 171 5.64 5.04 20.52
N LEU A 172 5.24 4.42 19.40
CA LEU A 172 4.02 4.79 18.68
C LEU A 172 2.79 4.44 19.49
N ASP A 173 1.79 5.33 19.45
CA ASP A 173 0.51 5.10 20.09
C ASP A 173 -0.29 4.01 19.37
N PHE A 174 -0.89 3.11 20.14
CA PHE A 174 -1.73 2.01 19.64
C PHE A 174 -2.90 2.54 18.80
N SER A 175 -3.56 3.61 19.23
CA SER A 175 -4.70 4.19 18.52
C SER A 175 -4.33 4.63 17.11
N ASP A 176 -3.18 5.31 17.00
CA ASP A 176 -2.73 5.93 15.76
C ASP A 176 -2.22 4.85 14.81
N ALA A 177 -1.49 3.86 15.34
CA ALA A 177 -1.10 2.68 14.58
C ALA A 177 -2.33 1.88 14.11
N ASN A 178 -3.34 1.67 14.96
CA ASN A 178 -4.52 0.90 14.59
C ASN A 178 -5.36 1.59 13.49
N GLU A 179 -5.46 2.93 13.52
CA GLU A 179 -6.09 3.69 12.42
C GLU A 179 -5.27 3.58 11.13
N LEU A 180 -3.94 3.74 11.22
CA LEU A 180 -3.06 3.71 10.07
C LEU A 180 -3.03 2.34 9.37
N TRP A 181 -3.07 1.25 10.15
CA TRP A 181 -3.03 -0.12 9.64
C TRP A 181 -4.41 -0.70 9.28
N GLN A 182 -5.45 0.13 9.34
CA GLN A 182 -6.81 -0.30 9.03
C GLN A 182 -6.93 -0.81 7.59
N GLY A 183 -7.60 -1.96 7.42
CA GLY A 183 -7.86 -2.55 6.10
C GLY A 183 -6.66 -3.27 5.47
N ILE A 184 -5.58 -3.48 6.23
CA ILE A 184 -4.42 -4.27 5.80
C ILE A 184 -4.57 -5.69 6.30
N ASP A 185 -4.61 -6.65 5.37
CA ASP A 185 -4.69 -8.07 5.71
C ASP A 185 -3.35 -8.63 6.19
N GLN A 186 -3.39 -9.74 6.94
CA GLN A 186 -2.17 -10.41 7.44
C GLN A 186 -1.15 -10.74 6.34
N ASN A 187 -1.64 -11.09 5.15
CA ASN A 187 -0.80 -11.43 4.00
C ASN A 187 -0.10 -10.20 3.39
N GLN A 188 -0.61 -8.99 3.65
CA GLN A 188 -0.09 -7.72 3.11
C GLN A 188 0.85 -7.00 4.09
N ILE A 189 0.80 -7.33 5.39
CA ILE A 189 1.62 -6.67 6.43
C ILE A 189 3.09 -6.71 6.07
N HIS A 190 3.61 -7.84 5.59
CA HIS A 190 5.02 -7.95 5.26
C HIS A 190 5.43 -7.01 4.12
N ASP A 191 4.56 -6.83 3.12
CA ASP A 191 4.83 -5.93 2.00
C ASP A 191 4.71 -4.46 2.43
N GLU A 192 3.73 -4.11 3.24
CA GLU A 192 3.62 -2.75 3.82
C GLU A 192 4.81 -2.40 4.72
N ILE A 193 5.34 -3.37 5.47
CA ILE A 193 6.57 -3.17 6.24
C ILE A 193 7.77 -2.89 5.33
N LYS A 194 7.85 -3.48 4.13
CA LYS A 194 8.92 -3.12 3.17
C LYS A 194 8.81 -1.67 2.69
N PHE A 195 7.59 -1.12 2.63
CA PHE A 195 7.36 0.27 2.26
C PHE A 195 7.72 1.26 3.37
N ILE A 196 7.37 0.96 4.63
CA ILE A 196 7.55 1.92 5.74
C ILE A 196 8.84 1.72 6.54
N ALA A 197 9.38 0.50 6.60
CA ALA A 197 10.52 0.22 7.45
C ALA A 197 11.80 0.69 6.78
N SER A 198 12.55 1.53 7.49
CA SER A 198 13.86 2.01 7.04
C SER A 198 14.75 0.84 6.59
N ASN A 199 15.47 1.04 5.49
CA ASN A 199 16.47 0.08 5.01
C ASN A 199 17.61 -0.14 6.03
N ILE A 200 17.76 0.79 6.98
CA ILE A 200 18.77 0.75 8.05
C ILE A 200 18.31 -0.14 9.22
N MET A 201 17.00 -0.36 9.37
CA MET A 201 16.44 -1.17 10.45
C MET A 201 16.89 -2.63 10.34
N LYS A 202 17.33 -3.22 11.45
CA LYS A 202 17.85 -4.59 11.44
C LYS A 202 16.72 -5.58 11.16
N ALA A 203 17.07 -6.73 10.59
CA ALA A 203 16.10 -7.79 10.29
C ALA A 203 15.30 -8.25 11.53
N ASN A 204 15.93 -8.32 12.70
CA ASN A 204 15.22 -8.68 13.94
C ASN A 204 14.18 -7.62 14.32
N GLU A 205 14.51 -6.34 14.13
CA GLU A 205 13.65 -5.23 14.54
C GLU A 205 12.45 -5.15 13.60
N LYS A 206 12.67 -5.38 12.30
CA LYS A 206 11.59 -5.55 11.32
C LYS A 206 10.66 -6.70 11.71
N GLN A 207 11.20 -7.84 12.15
CA GLN A 207 10.37 -8.97 12.59
C GLN A 207 9.55 -8.64 13.86
N ARG A 208 10.15 -7.93 14.83
CA ARG A 208 9.44 -7.49 16.04
C ARG A 208 8.31 -6.52 15.70
N LEU A 209 8.57 -5.58 14.78
CA LEU A 209 7.55 -4.69 14.24
C LEU A 209 6.43 -5.47 13.55
N THR A 210 6.75 -6.44 12.67
CA THR A 210 5.76 -7.32 12.03
C THR A 210 4.86 -8.00 13.05
N ASN A 211 5.44 -8.56 14.12
CA ASN A 211 4.67 -9.20 15.17
C ASN A 211 3.77 -8.19 15.90
N ALA A 212 4.31 -7.02 16.26
CA ALA A 212 3.56 -5.97 16.95
C ALA A 212 2.35 -5.47 16.12
N VAL A 213 2.53 -5.31 14.82
CA VAL A 213 1.47 -4.91 13.89
C VAL A 213 0.41 -6.01 13.76
N ASN A 214 0.82 -7.29 13.65
CA ASN A 214 -0.15 -8.40 13.64
C ASN A 214 -1.06 -8.38 14.88
N HIS A 215 -0.49 -8.08 16.04
CA HIS A 215 -1.25 -8.01 17.29
C HIS A 215 -2.29 -6.90 17.32
N LEU A 216 -2.21 -5.85 16.47
CA LEU A 216 -3.23 -4.81 16.38
C LEU A 216 -4.61 -5.41 16.08
N SER A 217 -4.67 -6.32 15.12
CA SER A 217 -5.92 -7.02 14.73
C SER A 217 -6.44 -7.96 15.82
N ASP A 218 -5.52 -8.54 16.61
CA ASP A 218 -5.84 -9.53 17.63
C ASP A 218 -6.37 -8.92 18.93
N VAL A 219 -6.12 -7.63 19.21
CA VAL A 219 -6.46 -6.98 20.49
C VAL A 219 -7.93 -7.18 20.87
N SER A 220 -8.84 -6.92 19.94
CA SER A 220 -10.29 -7.03 20.16
C SER A 220 -10.70 -8.46 20.56
N SER A 221 -10.15 -9.46 19.86
CA SER A 221 -10.42 -10.88 20.11
C SER A 221 -9.90 -11.32 21.49
N TRP A 222 -8.72 -10.82 21.90
CA TRP A 222 -8.16 -11.12 23.21
C TRP A 222 -8.93 -10.46 24.34
N ILE A 223 -9.39 -9.23 24.15
CA ILE A 223 -10.28 -8.57 25.11
C ILE A 223 -11.57 -9.39 25.28
N GLU A 224 -12.19 -9.88 24.20
CA GLU A 224 -13.37 -10.76 24.30
C GLU A 224 -13.05 -12.05 25.09
N ARG A 225 -11.97 -12.75 24.71
CA ARG A 225 -11.53 -14.01 25.37
C ARG A 225 -11.32 -13.81 26.88
N LEU A 226 -10.59 -12.77 27.25
CA LEU A 226 -10.31 -12.45 28.65
C LEU A 226 -11.57 -12.04 29.43
N ASN A 227 -12.48 -11.30 28.80
CA ASN A 227 -13.78 -10.96 29.40
C ASN A 227 -14.63 -12.21 29.67
N LYS A 228 -14.68 -13.18 28.73
CA LYS A 228 -15.39 -14.44 28.94
C LYS A 228 -14.78 -15.28 30.07
N LEU A 229 -13.45 -15.34 30.14
CA LEU A 229 -12.77 -16.02 31.25
C LEU A 229 -13.04 -15.34 32.59
N ARG A 230 -13.04 -14.01 32.64
CA ARG A 230 -13.43 -13.25 33.83
C ARG A 230 -14.85 -13.61 34.28
N ASP A 231 -15.78 -13.75 33.34
CA ASP A 231 -17.16 -14.10 33.67
C ASP A 231 -17.26 -15.52 34.23
N VAL A 232 -16.53 -16.49 33.68
CA VAL A 232 -16.45 -17.86 34.25
C VAL A 232 -15.85 -17.85 35.66
N ILE A 233 -14.77 -17.11 35.88
CA ILE A 233 -14.14 -16.99 37.21
C ILE A 233 -15.14 -16.45 38.24
N LYS A 234 -15.98 -15.48 37.86
CA LYS A 234 -17.06 -14.94 38.71
C LYS A 234 -18.16 -15.96 38.97
N ILE A 235 -18.55 -16.76 37.97
CA ILE A 235 -19.56 -17.82 38.13
C ILE A 235 -19.09 -18.87 39.13
N LEU A 236 -17.81 -19.22 39.09
CA LEU A 236 -17.21 -20.21 39.99
C LEU A 236 -16.84 -19.63 41.37
N GLU A 237 -17.22 -18.37 41.65
CA GLU A 237 -16.92 -17.66 42.89
C GLU A 237 -15.43 -17.65 43.28
N ILE A 238 -14.54 -17.77 42.29
CA ILE A 238 -13.09 -17.76 42.51
C ILE A 238 -12.68 -16.31 42.84
N PRO A 239 -11.96 -16.05 43.96
CA PRO A 239 -11.51 -14.71 44.32
C PRO A 239 -10.68 -14.06 43.20
N CYS A 240 -11.25 -13.05 42.54
CA CYS A 240 -10.63 -12.33 41.42
C CYS A 240 -10.54 -10.85 41.77
N ASN A 241 -9.37 -10.44 42.26
CA ASN A 241 -9.08 -9.05 42.58
C ASN A 241 -8.32 -8.36 41.42
N SER A 242 -8.00 -7.07 41.57
CA SER A 242 -7.25 -6.29 40.58
C SER A 242 -5.83 -6.83 40.29
N THR A 243 -5.29 -7.68 41.18
CA THR A 243 -3.97 -8.33 40.99
C THR A 243 -4.06 -9.64 40.20
N HIS A 244 -5.26 -10.16 39.97
CA HIS A 244 -5.46 -11.35 39.16
C HIS A 244 -5.00 -11.10 37.72
N TRP A 245 -4.25 -12.03 37.14
CA TRP A 245 -3.58 -11.84 35.85
C TRP A 245 -4.56 -11.45 34.73
N VAL A 246 -5.77 -12.05 34.69
CA VAL A 246 -6.84 -11.69 33.74
C VAL A 246 -7.20 -10.21 33.81
N MET A 247 -7.41 -9.67 35.02
CA MET A 247 -7.77 -8.26 35.22
C MET A 247 -6.59 -7.34 34.87
N LYS A 248 -5.36 -7.75 35.21
CA LYS A 248 -4.14 -7.02 34.85
C LYS A 248 -4.01 -6.84 33.33
N TYR A 249 -4.16 -7.92 32.55
CA TYR A 249 -4.03 -7.83 31.10
C TYR A 249 -5.21 -7.11 30.43
N LEU A 250 -6.44 -7.30 30.92
CA LEU A 250 -7.59 -6.50 30.45
C LEU A 250 -7.33 -4.99 30.62
N ASN A 251 -6.92 -4.56 31.82
CA ASN A 251 -6.60 -3.16 32.09
C ASN A 251 -5.49 -2.61 31.19
N HIS A 252 -4.50 -3.44 30.84
CA HIS A 252 -3.42 -3.03 29.94
C HIS A 252 -3.90 -2.91 28.48
N LEU A 253 -4.69 -3.86 27.99
CA LEU A 253 -5.20 -3.87 26.61
C LEU A 253 -6.26 -2.78 26.37
N GLU A 254 -7.05 -2.44 27.40
CA GLU A 254 -8.06 -1.37 27.34
C GLU A 254 -7.45 0.03 27.57
N ASN A 255 -6.14 0.13 27.82
CA ASN A 255 -5.47 1.41 28.02
C ASN A 255 -5.40 2.23 26.73
N LYS A 256 -6.07 3.39 26.73
CA LYS A 256 -6.08 4.32 25.58
C LYS A 256 -4.71 4.92 25.23
N LYS A 257 -3.73 4.87 26.14
CA LYS A 257 -2.36 5.38 25.92
C LYS A 257 -1.34 4.25 25.72
N LEU A 258 -1.81 3.07 25.31
CA LEU A 258 -0.95 1.93 25.08
C LEU A 258 0.03 2.22 23.94
N LYS A 259 1.31 1.94 24.16
CA LYS A 259 2.35 2.05 23.12
C LYS A 259 2.52 0.72 22.39
N LEU A 260 2.97 0.76 21.13
CA LEU A 260 3.09 -0.44 20.28
C LEU A 260 4.14 -1.43 20.81
N GLY A 261 5.25 -0.95 21.37
CA GLY A 261 6.24 -1.79 22.05
C GLY A 261 5.69 -2.47 23.31
N GLN A 262 4.82 -1.78 24.05
CA GLN A 262 4.13 -2.34 25.20
C GLN A 262 3.11 -3.40 24.78
N LEU A 263 2.36 -3.15 23.71
CA LEU A 263 1.44 -4.13 23.12
C LEU A 263 2.17 -5.42 22.76
N HIS A 264 3.29 -5.30 22.04
CA HIS A 264 4.10 -6.45 21.66
C HIS A 264 4.53 -7.27 22.89
N LYS A 265 5.04 -6.61 23.93
CA LYS A 265 5.43 -7.26 25.20
C LYS A 265 4.25 -7.93 25.90
N ILE A 266 3.08 -7.29 25.93
CA ILE A 266 1.85 -7.87 26.51
C ILE A 266 1.49 -9.17 25.79
N PHE A 267 1.57 -9.20 24.46
CA PHE A 267 1.27 -10.39 23.67
C PHE A 267 2.31 -11.50 23.83
N GLU A 268 3.60 -11.16 23.94
CA GLU A 268 4.63 -12.13 24.31
C GLU A 268 4.35 -12.76 25.67
N ASP A 269 3.99 -11.95 26.67
CA ASP A 269 3.64 -12.41 28.01
C ASP A 269 2.36 -13.26 28.00
N LEU A 270 1.31 -12.83 27.28
CA LEU A 270 0.06 -13.58 27.15
C LEU A 270 0.28 -14.93 26.47
N ASN A 271 1.07 -14.98 25.39
CA ASN A 271 1.37 -16.22 24.68
C ASN A 271 2.18 -17.17 25.58
N ASN A 272 3.21 -16.66 26.25
CA ASN A 272 3.99 -17.46 27.20
C ASN A 272 3.12 -17.98 28.37
N HIS A 273 2.23 -17.15 28.91
CA HIS A 273 1.40 -17.54 30.05
C HIS A 273 0.27 -18.49 29.66
N CYS A 274 -0.57 -18.08 28.70
CA CYS A 274 -1.78 -18.83 28.34
C CYS A 274 -1.46 -20.09 27.55
N VAL A 275 -0.59 -20.00 26.55
CA VAL A 275 -0.32 -21.12 25.63
C VAL A 275 0.73 -22.06 26.23
N LYS A 276 1.87 -21.54 26.70
CA LYS A 276 2.96 -22.42 27.17
C LYS A 276 2.74 -22.94 28.60
N LYS A 277 2.38 -22.05 29.53
CA LYS A 277 2.27 -22.42 30.95
C LYS A 277 0.92 -23.05 31.29
N LEU A 278 -0.18 -22.41 30.90
CA LEU A 278 -1.54 -22.87 31.22
C LEU A 278 -2.10 -23.86 30.19
N LYS A 279 -1.48 -23.97 29.01
CA LYS A 279 -1.91 -24.85 27.92
C LYS A 279 -3.38 -24.64 27.53
N LEU A 280 -3.81 -23.37 27.52
CA LEU A 280 -5.15 -22.98 27.07
C LEU A 280 -5.21 -23.11 25.54
N THR A 281 -5.76 -24.21 25.05
CA THR A 281 -6.00 -24.44 23.62
C THR A 281 -7.26 -23.72 23.16
N ASP A 282 -7.49 -23.64 21.84
CA ASP A 282 -8.74 -23.09 21.30
C ASP A 282 -9.97 -23.87 21.77
N ASP A 283 -9.86 -25.17 22.03
CA ASP A 283 -10.92 -25.97 22.65
C ASP A 283 -11.23 -25.49 24.06
N CYS A 284 -10.20 -25.16 24.86
CA CYS A 284 -10.40 -24.57 26.19
C CYS A 284 -11.15 -23.23 26.08
N TRP A 285 -10.78 -22.37 25.14
CA TRP A 285 -11.47 -21.09 24.92
C TRP A 285 -12.92 -21.27 24.46
N SER A 286 -13.20 -22.28 23.64
CA SER A 286 -14.56 -22.66 23.24
C SER A 286 -15.40 -23.10 24.43
N ILE A 287 -14.83 -23.92 25.34
CA ILE A 287 -15.50 -24.33 26.58
C ILE A 287 -15.75 -23.13 27.49
N ILE A 288 -14.75 -22.27 27.71
CA ILE A 288 -14.89 -21.03 28.50
C ILE A 288 -16.03 -20.17 27.94
N LYS A 289 -16.10 -20.00 26.62
CA LYS A 289 -17.17 -19.23 25.97
C LYS A 289 -18.56 -19.84 26.22
N LYS A 290 -18.68 -21.17 26.16
CA LYS A 290 -19.94 -21.89 26.44
C LYS A 290 -20.36 -21.73 27.91
N ILE A 291 -19.44 -21.94 28.85
CA ILE A 291 -19.70 -21.77 30.29
C ILE A 291 -20.12 -20.33 30.61
N ALA A 292 -19.39 -19.34 30.08
CA ALA A 292 -19.73 -17.93 30.25
C ALA A 292 -21.14 -17.58 29.72
N SER A 293 -21.61 -18.29 28.70
CA SER A 293 -22.94 -18.07 28.09
C SER A 293 -24.05 -18.87 28.78
N ALA A 294 -23.70 -19.91 29.53
CA ALA A 294 -24.62 -20.82 30.21
C ALA A 294 -24.67 -20.56 31.73
N LYS A 295 -24.57 -19.28 32.14
CA LYS A 295 -24.49 -18.88 33.55
C LYS A 295 -25.58 -19.51 34.42
N ASP A 296 -26.80 -19.65 33.90
CA ASP A 296 -27.95 -20.17 34.64
C ASP A 296 -27.88 -21.69 34.88
N PHE A 297 -27.06 -22.43 34.12
CA PHE A 297 -26.90 -23.88 34.27
C PHE A 297 -25.76 -24.29 35.21
N VAL A 298 -24.82 -23.38 35.48
CA VAL A 298 -23.58 -23.68 36.22
C VAL A 298 -23.71 -23.38 37.71
N VAL A 299 -24.70 -22.59 38.12
CA VAL A 299 -24.94 -22.16 39.52
C VAL A 299 -25.80 -23.18 40.30
N PHE A 300 -25.97 -24.41 39.79
CA PHE A 300 -26.76 -25.48 40.42
C PHE A 300 -25.92 -26.40 41.31
#